data_AF-A0A1I3S8Z7-F1
#
_entry.id   AF-A0A1I3S8Z7-F1
#
_cell.length_a   1.000
_cell.length_b   1.000
_cell.length_c   1.000
_cell.angle_alpha   90.00
_cell.angle_beta   90.00
_cell.angle_gamma   90.00
#
_symmetry.space_group_name_H-M   'P 1'
#
loop_
_entity.id
_entity.type
_entity.pdbx_description
1 polymer ?
#
loop_
_entity_poly.entity_id
_entity_poly.type
_entity_poly.pdbx_seq_one_letter_code
_entity_poly.pdbx_strand_id
1 'polypeptide(L)' 'MATRLARLIARFVATCSDCGARIPADQVMCSICANK' A
#
# COMPACT_ATOMS: atom_id res chain seq x y z
N MET A 1 24.00 -2.22 -9.81
CA MET A 1 23.04 -3.25 -10.25
C MET A 1 21.77 -3.16 -9.39
N ALA A 2 20.77 -2.38 -9.79
CA ALA A 2 19.42 -2.51 -9.25
C ALA A 2 18.61 -3.28 -10.30
N THR A 3 18.53 -4.60 -10.12
CA THR A 3 17.83 -5.50 -11.03
C THR A 3 16.36 -5.08 -11.10
N ARG A 4 15.83 -4.96 -12.33
CA ARG A 4 14.47 -4.49 -12.66
C ARG A 4 13.34 -5.18 -11.85
N LEU A 5 13.65 -6.34 -11.26
CA LEU A 5 12.80 -7.06 -10.30
C LEU A 5 12.37 -6.20 -9.10
N ALA A 6 13.24 -5.34 -8.55
CA ALA A 6 12.91 -4.52 -7.37
C ALA A 6 11.70 -3.57 -7.59
N ARG A 7 11.44 -3.15 -8.83
CA ARG A 7 10.27 -2.33 -9.19
C ARG A 7 8.98 -3.13 -9.35
N LEU A 8 9.07 -4.42 -9.67
CA LEU A 8 7.90 -5.31 -9.78
C LEU A 8 7.38 -5.75 -8.40
N ILE A 9 8.23 -5.68 -7.36
CA ILE A 9 7.89 -5.96 -5.95
C ILE A 9 7.74 -4.69 -5.12
N ALA A 10 7.61 -3.52 -5.76
CA ALA A 10 7.05 -2.34 -5.10
C ALA A 10 5.58 -2.64 -4.80
N ARG A 11 5.34 -3.44 -3.75
CA ARG A 11 4.05 -3.62 -3.09
C ARG A 11 3.48 -2.22 -2.96
N PHE A 12 2.46 -1.91 -3.74
CA PHE A 12 1.77 -0.62 -3.75
C PHE A 12 1.14 -0.40 -2.37
N VAL A 13 1.91 0.10 -1.41
CA VAL A 13 1.39 0.49 -0.12
C VAL A 13 0.66 1.81 -0.34
N ALA A 14 -0.65 1.74 -0.49
CA ALA A 14 -1.50 2.92 -0.49
C ALA A 14 -1.51 3.51 0.93
N THR A 15 -1.72 4.82 1.05
CA THR A 15 -1.87 5.47 2.35
C THR A 15 -3.32 5.90 2.47
N CYS A 16 -3.97 5.57 3.57
CA CYS A 16 -5.34 5.98 3.82
C CYS A 16 -5.40 7.51 3.97
N SER A 17 -6.29 8.15 3.22
CA SER A 17 -6.44 9.61 3.23
C SER A 17 -7.02 10.14 4.54
N ASP A 18 -7.79 9.33 5.27
CA ASP A 18 -8.46 9.75 6.50
C ASP A 18 -7.58 9.63 7.75
N CYS A 19 -6.84 8.51 7.88
CA CYS A 19 -6.08 8.22 9.09
C CYS A 19 -4.56 8.18 8.86
N GLY A 20 -4.09 8.27 7.62
CA GLY A 20 -2.67 8.18 7.28
C GLY A 20 -2.07 6.78 7.41
N ALA A 21 -2.89 5.76 7.67
CA ALA A 21 -2.42 4.39 7.81
C ALA A 21 -1.91 3.82 6.48
N ARG A 22 -0.91 2.94 6.57
CA ARG A 22 -0.37 2.23 5.42
C ARG A 22 -1.28 1.04 5.07
N ILE A 23 -1.96 1.13 3.94
CA ILE A 23 -2.81 0.08 3.38
C ILE A 23 -1.95 -0.77 2.43
N PRO A 24 -1.76 -2.07 2.71
CA PRO A 24 -1.07 -2.94 1.77
C PRO A 24 -1.85 -3.04 0.45
N ALA A 25 -1.16 -3.16 -0.68
CA ALA A 25 -1.75 -3.21 -2.03
C ALA A 25 -2.88 -4.23 -2.22
N ASP A 26 -2.85 -5.28 -1.40
CA ASP A 26 -3.78 -6.40 -1.43
C ASP A 26 -5.11 -6.06 -0.72
N GLN A 27 -5.13 -4.99 0.07
CA GLN A 27 -6.32 -4.55 0.79
C GLN A 27 -7.01 -3.40 0.07
N VAL A 28 -8.29 -3.60 -0.20
CA VAL A 28 -9.18 -2.61 -0.84
C VAL A 28 -9.64 -1.53 0.14
N MET A 29 -9.47 -1.76 1.46
CA MET A 29 -9.90 -0.86 2.52
C MET A 29 -8.83 -0.71 3.61
N CYS A 30 -8.89 0.40 4.33
CA CYS A 30 -8.05 0.63 5.49
C CYS A 30 -8.50 -0.22 6.68
N SER A 31 -7.62 -1.09 7.19
CA SER A 31 -7.93 -1.94 8.36
C SER A 31 -8.07 -1.17 9.68
N ILE A 32 -7.73 0.13 9.72
CA ILE A 32 -7.80 0.94 10.95
C ILE A 32 -9.13 1.69 11.04
N CYS A 33 -9.52 2.40 9.99
CA CYS A 33 -10.75 3.20 9.97
C CYS A 33 -11.88 2.60 9.14
N ALA A 34 -11.65 1.44 8.51
CA ALA A 34 -12.57 0.79 7.56
C ALA A 34 -12.97 1.66 6.36
N ASN A 35 -12.22 2.74 6.09
CA ASN A 35 -12.46 3.64 4.98
C ASN A 35 -11.58 3.32 3.77
N LYS A 36 -11.96 3.79 2.58
CA LYS A 36 -11.26 3.52 1.33
C LYS A 36 -10.22 4.59 0.99
#